data_AF-A0A932CQP7-F1
#
_entry.id   AF-A0A932CQP7-F1
#
_cell.length_a   1.000
_cell.length_b   1.000
_cell.length_c   1.000
_cell.angle_alpha   90.00
_cell.angle_beta   90.00
_cell.angle_gamma   90.00
#
_symmetry.space_group_name_H-M   'P 1'
#
loop_
_entity.id
_entity.type
_entity.pdbx_description
1 polymer ?
#
loop_
_entity_poly.entity_id
_entity_poly.type
_entity_poly.pdbx_seq_one_letter_code
_entity_poly.pdbx_strand_id
1 'polypeptide(L)'
;MREALLYRQEGGGQVVCALCAHRCRIAEGKAGRCGVRVNRAGRLYSLADDRVVSAQIDPIEKKPLFHFLPGSRSLSIATVGCNFHCLNCQNHAISQWPREHPGEALPGQSLSPRQIVSLAQAQGCASISYTYTEPTVYFELALEVARLARQGGIANLFVTNGYMTAQALEEIHPYLDAANVDLKGFDDRRYRQLCGGSLQPVLDSIRRMRELGVWVEVTTLVIPGHNDSPEELREIARFLNGVGAEVPWHLSAFYPTYRLTDRPRTPVENLHQARRIGRDEGLRYVYVGNVPGDAGEDTYCYRCDTRLIDRWGFHIQQNLLQKGTCPTCEAKIDGVFYRDL
;
A
#
# COMPACT_ATOMS: atom_id res chain seq x y z
N MET A 1 -8.50 -13.66 18.57
CA MET A 1 -9.54 -14.12 17.62
C MET A 1 -10.78 -13.35 17.92
N ARG A 2 -11.34 -12.74 16.91
CA ARG A 2 -12.42 -11.77 17.02
C ARG A 2 -13.41 -11.98 15.88
N GLU A 3 -14.69 -11.71 16.12
CA GLU A 3 -15.67 -11.67 15.03
C GLU A 3 -15.27 -10.61 14.00
N ALA A 4 -15.30 -10.99 12.73
CA ALA A 4 -14.90 -10.14 11.63
C ALA A 4 -15.98 -9.09 11.32
N LEU A 5 -15.54 -7.93 10.86
CA LEU A 5 -16.42 -6.91 10.28
C LEU A 5 -16.69 -7.22 8.80
N LEU A 6 -17.73 -6.57 8.27
CA LEU A 6 -18.05 -6.54 6.85
C LEU A 6 -18.20 -7.94 6.23
N TYR A 7 -19.19 -8.68 6.71
CA TYR A 7 -19.66 -9.91 6.07
C TYR A 7 -21.18 -10.01 6.16
N ARG A 8 -21.77 -10.88 5.34
CA ARG A 8 -23.18 -11.25 5.44
C ARG A 8 -23.33 -12.75 5.61
N GLN A 9 -24.36 -13.15 6.34
CA GLN A 9 -24.77 -14.55 6.42
C GLN A 9 -25.57 -14.91 5.16
N GLU A 10 -25.35 -16.12 4.64
CA GLU A 10 -26.15 -16.73 3.58
C GLU A 10 -26.71 -18.07 4.07
N GLY A 11 -27.67 -18.65 3.33
CA GLY A 11 -28.30 -19.91 3.71
C GLY A 11 -27.31 -21.07 3.87
N GLY A 12 -27.65 -22.05 4.71
CA GLY A 12 -26.82 -23.24 4.93
C GLY A 12 -25.55 -22.99 5.76
N GLY A 13 -25.55 -21.97 6.62
CA GLY A 13 -24.42 -21.65 7.50
C GLY A 13 -23.22 -21.03 6.79
N GLN A 14 -23.39 -20.55 5.56
CA GLN A 14 -22.34 -19.89 4.80
C GLN A 14 -22.25 -18.40 5.13
N VAL A 15 -21.08 -17.82 4.91
CA VAL A 15 -20.87 -16.36 5.03
C VAL A 15 -20.16 -15.83 3.79
N VAL A 16 -20.43 -14.56 3.46
CA VAL A 16 -19.75 -13.85 2.37
C VAL A 16 -18.98 -12.69 2.96
N CYS A 17 -17.64 -12.80 2.91
CA CYS A 17 -16.74 -11.74 3.31
C CYS A 17 -16.79 -10.58 2.32
N ALA A 18 -16.87 -9.35 2.80
CA ALA A 18 -16.95 -8.13 2.00
C ALA A 18 -15.76 -7.19 2.21
N LEU A 19 -14.64 -7.64 2.79
CA LEU A 19 -13.45 -6.81 3.01
C LEU A 19 -12.61 -6.55 1.74
N CYS A 20 -12.51 -7.54 0.87
CA CYS A 20 -11.72 -7.46 -0.36
C CYS A 20 -12.52 -7.92 -1.58
N ALA A 21 -12.09 -7.54 -2.77
CA ALA A 21 -12.80 -7.80 -4.01
C ALA A 21 -12.89 -9.29 -4.40
N HIS A 22 -12.24 -10.20 -3.66
CA HIS A 22 -12.50 -11.65 -3.81
C HIS A 22 -13.91 -12.05 -3.40
N ARG A 23 -14.56 -11.29 -2.51
CA ARG A 23 -15.90 -11.60 -1.97
C ARG A 23 -16.10 -13.07 -1.63
N CYS A 24 -15.15 -13.63 -0.87
CA CYS A 24 -15.10 -15.07 -0.60
C CYS A 24 -16.41 -15.53 0.04
N ARG A 25 -17.06 -16.54 -0.57
CA ARG A 25 -18.10 -17.34 0.07
C ARG A 25 -17.43 -18.46 0.87
N ILE A 26 -17.63 -18.47 2.17
CA ILE A 26 -16.90 -19.33 3.10
C ILE A 26 -17.90 -20.26 3.79
N ALA A 27 -17.80 -21.55 3.49
CA ALA A 27 -18.61 -22.59 4.14
C ALA A 27 -18.21 -22.77 5.61
N GLU A 28 -19.12 -23.34 6.40
CA GLU A 28 -18.88 -23.67 7.81
C GLU A 28 -17.56 -24.44 7.98
N GLY A 29 -16.73 -24.02 8.95
CA GLY A 29 -15.43 -24.63 9.24
C GLY A 29 -14.34 -24.38 8.19
N LYS A 30 -14.59 -23.58 7.15
CA LYS A 30 -13.60 -23.24 6.11
C LYS A 30 -13.02 -21.84 6.30
N ALA A 31 -11.91 -21.58 5.62
CA ALA A 31 -11.23 -20.29 5.56
C ALA A 31 -11.36 -19.63 4.18
N GLY A 32 -11.33 -18.30 4.16
CA GLY A 32 -11.20 -17.51 2.92
C GLY A 32 -9.79 -17.60 2.32
N ARG A 33 -9.60 -17.00 1.14
CA ARG A 33 -8.33 -17.03 0.38
C ARG A 33 -7.10 -16.56 1.16
N CYS A 34 -7.28 -15.60 2.06
CA CYS A 34 -6.20 -15.07 2.90
C CYS A 34 -5.78 -16.02 4.04
N GLY A 35 -6.51 -17.11 4.28
CA GLY A 35 -6.22 -18.09 5.32
C GLY A 35 -6.51 -17.65 6.76
N VAL A 36 -6.81 -16.37 6.99
CA VAL A 36 -7.04 -15.82 8.35
C VAL A 36 -8.51 -15.47 8.64
N ARG A 37 -9.41 -15.64 7.68
CA ARG A 37 -10.85 -15.39 7.83
C ARG A 37 -11.59 -16.72 7.83
N VAL A 38 -12.15 -17.13 8.97
CA VAL A 38 -12.74 -18.46 9.16
C VAL A 38 -14.20 -18.36 9.55
N ASN A 39 -15.05 -19.14 8.91
CA ASN A 39 -16.45 -19.25 9.29
C ASN A 39 -16.62 -20.30 10.40
N ARG A 40 -17.25 -19.90 11.51
CA ARG A 40 -17.61 -20.77 12.64
C ARG A 40 -19.04 -20.50 13.08
N ALA A 41 -19.88 -21.53 13.06
CA ALA A 41 -21.31 -21.48 13.32
C ALA A 41 -22.02 -20.34 12.56
N GLY A 42 -21.73 -20.19 11.26
CA GLY A 42 -22.31 -19.14 10.42
C GLY A 42 -21.88 -17.71 10.77
N ARG A 43 -20.78 -17.52 11.49
CA ARG A 43 -20.18 -16.22 11.80
C ARG A 43 -18.73 -16.19 11.34
N LEU A 44 -18.31 -15.08 10.75
CA LEU A 44 -16.95 -14.92 10.26
C LEU A 44 -16.05 -14.42 11.38
N TYR A 45 -14.87 -15.01 11.54
CA TYR A 45 -13.87 -14.62 12.54
C TYR A 45 -12.53 -14.29 11.87
N SER A 46 -11.82 -13.31 12.44
CA SER A 46 -10.42 -13.03 12.16
C SER A 46 -9.53 -13.84 13.10
N LEU A 47 -8.63 -14.64 12.53
CA LEU A 47 -7.58 -15.34 13.26
C LEU A 47 -6.37 -14.44 13.52
N ALA A 48 -6.11 -13.48 12.62
CA ALA A 48 -4.97 -12.56 12.70
C ALA A 48 -5.14 -11.56 13.85
N ASP A 49 -6.24 -10.81 13.85
CA ASP A 49 -6.64 -9.91 14.95
C ASP A 49 -5.47 -9.06 15.48
N ASP A 50 -5.16 -9.13 16.78
CA ASP A 50 -4.06 -8.43 17.45
C ASP A 50 -2.71 -9.16 17.42
N ARG A 51 -2.59 -10.26 16.66
CA ARG A 51 -1.35 -11.04 16.53
C ARG A 51 -0.41 -10.39 15.51
N VAL A 52 0.32 -9.39 15.98
CA VAL A 52 1.29 -8.63 15.19
C VAL A 52 2.57 -9.44 15.01
N VAL A 53 3.01 -9.62 13.77
CA VAL A 53 4.26 -10.32 13.41
C VAL A 53 5.41 -9.36 13.12
N SER A 54 5.12 -8.08 12.89
CA SER A 54 6.12 -7.05 12.68
C SER A 54 5.63 -5.74 13.24
N ALA A 55 6.48 -5.06 14.01
CA ALA A 55 6.30 -3.70 14.49
C ALA A 55 7.67 -2.99 14.38
N GLN A 56 7.84 -2.14 13.36
CA GLN A 56 9.11 -1.49 13.05
C GLN A 56 8.91 -0.01 12.75
N ILE A 57 9.83 0.83 13.20
CA ILE A 57 9.78 2.26 12.86
C ILE A 57 10.64 2.48 11.63
N ASP A 58 10.01 2.99 10.58
CA ASP A 58 10.64 3.24 9.30
C ASP A 58 10.44 4.71 8.90
N PRO A 59 11.36 5.30 8.11
CA PRO A 59 11.10 6.59 7.46
C PRO A 59 9.93 6.47 6.47
N ILE A 60 9.20 7.56 6.27
CA ILE A 60 8.04 7.59 5.36
C ILE A 60 8.43 7.30 3.91
N GLU A 61 9.67 7.62 3.53
CA GLU A 61 10.26 7.32 2.23
C GLU A 61 10.30 5.82 1.93
N LYS A 62 10.36 4.96 2.95
CA LYS A 62 10.30 3.50 2.77
C LYS A 62 8.88 3.00 2.45
N LYS A 63 7.84 3.82 2.66
CA LYS A 63 6.41 3.50 2.37
C LYS A 63 5.95 3.98 1.00
N PRO A 64 6.90 4.23 0.10
CA PRO A 64 6.86 5.24 -0.98
C PRO A 64 5.73 6.28 -0.86
N LEU A 65 5.76 7.08 0.20
CA LEU A 65 4.85 8.20 0.41
C LEU A 65 5.63 9.52 0.39
N PHE A 66 6.16 9.90 -0.77
CA PHE A 66 7.11 11.01 -0.91
C PHE A 66 6.45 12.38 -0.75
N HIS A 67 5.14 12.44 -0.92
CA HIS A 67 4.33 13.65 -0.82
C HIS A 67 3.40 13.62 0.40
N PHE A 68 3.65 12.73 1.36
CA PHE A 68 2.93 12.70 2.64
C PHE A 68 3.92 12.77 3.78
N LEU A 69 3.97 13.91 4.48
CA LEU A 69 4.86 14.18 5.61
C LEU A 69 6.33 13.76 5.36
N PRO A 70 6.96 14.18 4.25
CA PRO A 70 8.33 13.78 3.89
C PRO A 70 9.33 14.03 5.02
N GLY A 71 10.21 13.06 5.29
CA GLY A 71 11.21 13.07 6.37
C GLY A 71 10.68 12.62 7.73
N SER A 72 9.38 12.34 7.85
CA SER A 72 8.78 11.83 9.08
C SER A 72 9.05 10.34 9.32
N ARG A 73 8.76 9.88 10.54
CA ARG A 73 8.84 8.48 10.94
C ARG A 73 7.43 7.89 11.06
N SER A 74 7.28 6.65 10.60
CA SER A 74 6.04 5.88 10.70
C SER A 74 6.24 4.55 11.44
N LEU A 75 5.37 4.26 12.41
CA LEU A 75 5.31 2.93 13.01
C LEU A 75 4.63 1.96 12.04
N SER A 76 5.37 0.99 11.53
CA SER A 76 4.89 -0.01 10.59
C SER A 76 4.45 -1.26 11.31
N ILE A 77 3.22 -1.71 11.07
CA ILE A 77 2.69 -2.94 11.66
C ILE A 77 2.17 -3.90 10.58
N ALA A 78 2.20 -5.20 10.90
CA ALA A 78 1.61 -6.24 10.07
C ALA A 78 1.19 -7.46 10.92
N THR A 79 0.16 -8.16 10.45
CA THR A 79 -0.15 -9.54 10.87
C THR A 79 0.14 -10.52 9.75
N VAL A 80 0.04 -11.82 10.01
CA VAL A 80 0.12 -12.86 8.96
C VAL A 80 -1.08 -12.85 8.02
N GLY A 81 -0.86 -13.40 6.82
CA GLY A 81 -1.86 -13.59 5.78
C GLY A 81 -1.87 -12.46 4.74
N CYS A 82 -2.36 -12.75 3.55
CA CYS A 82 -2.59 -11.75 2.50
C CYS A 82 -3.69 -12.27 1.58
N ASN A 83 -4.51 -11.37 1.05
CA ASN A 83 -5.56 -11.73 0.10
C ASN A 83 -5.00 -12.07 -1.30
N PHE A 84 -3.74 -11.71 -1.59
CA PHE A 84 -3.00 -12.03 -2.82
C PHE A 84 -1.95 -13.12 -2.63
N HIS A 85 -1.58 -13.78 -3.73
CA HIS A 85 -0.60 -14.86 -3.80
C HIS A 85 0.56 -14.48 -4.75
N CYS A 86 1.10 -13.27 -4.60
CA CYS A 86 2.12 -12.72 -5.50
C CYS A 86 3.33 -13.65 -5.64
N LEU A 87 3.67 -14.07 -6.87
CA LEU A 87 4.85 -14.91 -7.16
C LEU A 87 6.18 -14.23 -6.81
N ASN A 88 6.19 -12.90 -6.76
CA ASN A 88 7.33 -12.03 -6.44
C ASN A 88 7.27 -11.42 -5.04
N CYS A 89 6.49 -12.00 -4.10
CA CYS A 89 6.31 -11.39 -2.77
C CYS A 89 7.60 -11.40 -1.94
N GLN A 90 8.13 -10.21 -1.62
CA GLN A 90 9.30 -10.06 -0.74
C GLN A 90 8.98 -10.41 0.72
N ASN A 91 7.72 -10.32 1.12
CA ASN A 91 7.22 -10.67 2.46
C ASN A 91 6.48 -12.01 2.47
N HIS A 92 6.85 -12.96 1.59
CA HIS A 92 6.11 -14.22 1.46
C HIS A 92 6.04 -15.00 2.78
N ALA A 93 7.12 -14.96 3.58
CA ALA A 93 7.21 -15.67 4.86
C ALA A 93 6.13 -15.26 5.88
N ILE A 94 5.56 -14.06 5.79
CA ILE A 94 4.45 -13.63 6.66
C ILE A 94 3.12 -13.52 5.91
N SER A 95 3.13 -13.13 4.63
CA SER A 95 1.91 -12.97 3.83
C SER A 95 1.31 -14.31 3.39
N GLN A 96 2.16 -15.31 3.10
CA GLN A 96 1.74 -16.64 2.65
C GLN A 96 1.72 -17.68 3.78
N TRP A 97 2.16 -17.30 4.99
CA TRP A 97 2.29 -18.20 6.14
C TRP A 97 1.06 -19.09 6.37
N PRO A 98 -0.19 -18.56 6.43
CA PRO A 98 -1.36 -19.40 6.70
C PRO A 98 -1.62 -20.47 5.63
N ARG A 99 -1.14 -20.26 4.40
CA ARG A 99 -1.27 -21.23 3.30
C ARG A 99 -0.13 -22.24 3.29
N GLU A 100 1.08 -21.79 3.61
CA GLU A 100 2.27 -22.65 3.62
C GLU A 100 2.34 -23.54 4.87
N HIS A 101 1.65 -23.16 5.95
CA HIS A 101 1.62 -23.88 7.24
C HIS A 101 0.17 -24.18 7.69
N PRO A 102 -0.61 -24.96 6.91
CA PRO A 102 -2.01 -25.19 7.21
C PRO A 102 -2.18 -25.97 8.51
N GLY A 103 -3.02 -25.46 9.41
CA GLY A 103 -3.32 -26.09 10.71
C GLY A 103 -2.37 -25.71 11.84
N GLU A 104 -1.26 -25.03 11.55
CA GLU A 104 -0.37 -24.48 12.57
C GLU A 104 -0.95 -23.21 13.21
N ALA A 105 -0.52 -22.92 14.44
CA ALA A 105 -0.90 -21.68 15.12
C ALA A 105 -0.29 -20.48 14.40
N LEU A 106 -1.08 -19.43 14.19
CA LEU A 106 -0.57 -18.20 13.59
C LEU A 106 0.53 -17.59 14.46
N PRO A 107 1.69 -17.19 13.89
CA PRO A 107 2.75 -16.56 14.64
C PRO A 107 2.38 -15.11 14.98
N GLY A 108 3.20 -14.49 15.82
CA GLY A 108 3.03 -13.10 16.24
C GLY A 108 2.70 -12.94 17.72
N GLN A 109 2.93 -11.72 18.20
CA GLN A 109 2.70 -11.30 19.57
C GLN A 109 1.40 -10.51 19.66
N SER A 110 0.67 -10.67 20.77
CA SER A 110 -0.53 -9.86 21.02
C SER A 110 -0.10 -8.44 21.35
N LEU A 111 -0.47 -7.50 20.48
CA LEU A 111 -0.31 -6.07 20.68
C LEU A 111 -1.69 -5.42 20.54
N SER A 112 -2.22 -4.92 21.66
CA SER A 112 -3.51 -4.22 21.66
C SER A 112 -3.43 -2.90 20.88
N PRO A 113 -4.57 -2.40 20.35
CA PRO A 113 -4.62 -1.10 19.68
C PRO A 113 -4.00 0.05 20.49
N ARG A 114 -4.23 0.07 21.81
CA ARG A 114 -3.67 1.09 22.71
C ARG A 114 -2.15 1.00 22.80
N GLN A 115 -1.59 -0.21 22.90
CA GLN A 115 -0.13 -0.40 22.93
C GLN A 115 0.52 0.05 21.64
N ILE A 116 -0.10 -0.22 20.48
CA ILE A 116 0.40 0.24 19.17
C ILE A 116 0.45 1.77 19.11
N VAL A 117 -0.63 2.44 19.51
CA VAL A 117 -0.67 3.92 19.53
C VAL A 117 0.32 4.50 20.54
N SER A 118 0.38 3.95 21.75
CA SER A 118 1.36 4.37 22.76
C SER A 118 2.81 4.19 22.27
N LEU A 119 3.11 3.12 21.53
CA LEU A 119 4.43 2.91 20.94
C LEU A 119 4.75 3.98 19.90
N ALA A 120 3.80 4.30 19.00
CA ALA A 120 3.99 5.35 18.00
C ALA A 120 4.21 6.73 18.66
N GLN A 121 3.42 7.07 19.69
CA GLN A 121 3.56 8.31 20.46
C GLN A 121 4.92 8.39 21.16
N ALA A 122 5.30 7.34 21.89
CA ALA A 122 6.56 7.29 22.64
C ALA A 122 7.81 7.43 21.73
N GLN A 123 7.66 7.10 20.45
CA GLN A 123 8.74 7.12 19.46
C GLN A 123 8.70 8.35 18.54
N GLY A 124 7.75 9.27 18.78
CA GLY A 124 7.58 10.48 17.97
C GLY A 124 7.23 10.20 16.51
N CYS A 125 6.51 9.10 16.24
CA CYS A 125 6.03 8.81 14.90
C CYS A 125 4.90 9.78 14.52
N ALA A 126 4.99 10.35 13.33
CA ALA A 126 3.92 11.19 12.78
C ALA A 126 2.75 10.34 12.27
N SER A 127 3.00 9.06 11.98
CA SER A 127 2.02 8.16 11.41
C SER A 127 2.18 6.71 11.85
N ILE A 128 1.15 5.90 11.60
CA ILE A 128 1.17 4.43 11.66
C ILE A 128 0.88 3.88 10.26
N SER A 129 1.73 2.98 9.78
CA SER A 129 1.60 2.30 8.49
C SER A 129 1.15 0.86 8.66
N TYR A 130 0.00 0.51 8.10
CA TYR A 130 -0.50 -0.85 7.98
C TYR A 130 0.08 -1.42 6.67
N THR A 131 1.04 -2.34 6.77
CA THR A 131 1.96 -2.68 5.66
C THR A 131 2.45 -4.13 5.71
N TYR A 132 3.49 -4.46 4.94
CA TYR A 132 4.19 -5.73 4.71
C TYR A 132 3.35 -6.88 4.16
N THR A 133 2.14 -7.07 4.68
CA THR A 133 1.15 -8.01 4.17
C THR A 133 0.03 -7.27 3.44
N GLU A 134 -1.17 -7.20 4.01
CA GLU A 134 -2.30 -6.50 3.40
C GLU A 134 -3.30 -6.06 4.50
N PRO A 135 -3.55 -4.75 4.69
CA PRO A 135 -4.37 -4.23 5.80
C PRO A 135 -5.77 -4.85 5.91
N THR A 136 -6.39 -5.25 4.80
CA THR A 136 -7.72 -5.90 4.84
C THR A 136 -7.72 -7.24 5.59
N VAL A 137 -6.58 -7.92 5.75
CA VAL A 137 -6.57 -9.22 6.45
C VAL A 137 -6.61 -9.07 7.98
N TYR A 138 -6.25 -7.90 8.51
CA TYR A 138 -6.33 -7.51 9.93
C TYR A 138 -7.12 -6.21 10.12
N PHE A 139 -8.15 -6.03 9.28
CA PHE A 139 -8.94 -4.80 9.19
C PHE A 139 -9.49 -4.29 10.52
N GLU A 140 -9.93 -5.18 11.41
CA GLU A 140 -10.47 -4.83 12.72
C GLU A 140 -9.42 -4.16 13.62
N LEU A 141 -8.22 -4.73 13.66
CA LEU A 141 -7.08 -4.13 14.36
C LEU A 141 -6.75 -2.78 13.72
N ALA A 142 -6.66 -2.72 12.39
CA ALA A 142 -6.32 -1.50 11.67
C ALA A 142 -7.31 -0.36 11.96
N LEU A 143 -8.61 -0.65 11.94
CA LEU A 143 -9.67 0.32 12.20
C LEU A 143 -9.64 0.84 13.64
N GLU A 144 -9.40 -0.02 14.63
CA GLU A 144 -9.31 0.39 16.03
C GLU A 144 -8.07 1.20 16.33
N VAL A 145 -6.91 0.79 15.81
CA VAL A 145 -5.68 1.57 15.89
C VAL A 145 -5.90 2.92 15.23
N ALA A 146 -6.53 2.97 14.05
CA ALA A 146 -6.75 4.22 13.32
C ALA A 146 -7.63 5.21 14.09
N ARG A 147 -8.71 4.72 14.70
CA ARG A 147 -9.59 5.51 15.57
C ARG A 147 -8.83 6.12 16.76
N LEU A 148 -7.98 5.33 17.42
CA LEU A 148 -7.19 5.78 18.57
C LEU A 148 -6.04 6.71 18.15
N ALA A 149 -5.34 6.40 17.06
CA ALA A 149 -4.23 7.18 16.54
C ALA A 149 -4.67 8.60 16.17
N ARG A 150 -5.85 8.73 15.55
CA ARG A 150 -6.42 10.04 15.19
C ARG A 150 -6.67 10.93 16.41
N GLN A 151 -7.12 10.35 17.54
CA GLN A 151 -7.29 11.08 18.80
C GLN A 151 -5.95 11.60 19.35
N GLY A 152 -4.84 10.92 19.03
CA GLY A 152 -3.50 11.29 19.42
C GLY A 152 -2.74 12.14 18.39
N GLY A 153 -3.40 12.62 17.33
CA GLY A 153 -2.75 13.41 16.26
C GLY A 153 -1.79 12.62 15.38
N ILE A 154 -1.93 11.30 15.32
CA ILE A 154 -1.09 10.41 14.51
C ILE A 154 -1.87 10.01 13.25
N ALA A 155 -1.26 10.22 12.08
CA ALA A 155 -1.85 9.86 10.80
C ALA A 155 -1.85 8.35 10.55
N ASN A 156 -2.76 7.87 9.71
CA ASN A 156 -2.91 6.45 9.37
C ASN A 156 -2.68 6.21 7.89
N LEU A 157 -1.86 5.20 7.57
CA LEU A 157 -1.37 4.97 6.22
C LEU A 157 -1.57 3.52 5.80
N PHE A 158 -2.20 3.29 4.65
CA PHE A 158 -2.28 1.95 4.07
C PHE A 158 -1.20 1.77 3.01
N VAL A 159 -0.31 0.80 3.20
CA VAL A 159 0.56 0.31 2.12
C VAL A 159 -0.02 -1.02 1.67
N THR A 160 -0.77 -0.98 0.57
CA THR A 160 -1.78 -2.01 0.23
C THR A 160 -1.68 -2.43 -1.23
N ASN A 161 -2.15 -3.64 -1.51
CA ASN A 161 -2.39 -4.07 -2.89
C ASN A 161 -3.67 -3.47 -3.51
N GLY A 162 -4.44 -2.70 -2.74
CA GLY A 162 -5.61 -1.97 -3.22
C GLY A 162 -6.79 -2.87 -3.59
N TYR A 163 -6.79 -4.17 -3.24
CA TYR A 163 -7.86 -5.08 -3.64
C TYR A 163 -9.08 -5.03 -2.70
N MET A 164 -9.49 -3.82 -2.33
CA MET A 164 -10.51 -3.56 -1.32
C MET A 164 -11.91 -3.51 -1.96
N THR A 165 -12.96 -3.63 -1.14
CA THR A 165 -14.31 -3.29 -1.59
C THR A 165 -14.64 -1.83 -1.24
N ALA A 166 -15.65 -1.26 -1.89
CA ALA A 166 -16.20 0.04 -1.51
C ALA A 166 -16.62 0.07 -0.03
N GLN A 167 -17.20 -1.02 0.50
CA GLN A 167 -17.60 -1.11 1.90
C GLN A 167 -16.40 -0.99 2.86
N ALA A 168 -15.29 -1.64 2.55
CA ALA A 168 -14.08 -1.57 3.37
C ALA A 168 -13.48 -0.17 3.34
N LEU A 169 -13.48 0.49 2.17
CA LEU A 169 -13.02 1.87 2.03
C LEU A 169 -13.92 2.84 2.79
N GLU A 170 -15.24 2.71 2.68
CA GLU A 170 -16.20 3.55 3.39
C GLU A 170 -16.07 3.44 4.91
N GLU A 171 -15.79 2.25 5.44
CA GLU A 171 -15.62 2.07 6.88
C GLU A 171 -14.30 2.69 7.41
N ILE A 172 -13.22 2.66 6.64
CA ILE A 172 -11.90 3.15 7.09
C ILE A 172 -11.59 4.60 6.71
N HIS A 173 -12.17 5.13 5.63
CA HIS A 173 -11.82 6.46 5.11
C HIS A 173 -11.87 7.61 6.12
N PRO A 174 -12.75 7.66 7.15
CA PRO A 174 -12.77 8.79 8.08
C PRO A 174 -11.50 8.86 8.94
N TYR A 175 -10.72 7.79 8.95
CA TYR A 175 -9.51 7.62 9.73
C TYR A 175 -8.27 7.33 8.89
N LEU A 176 -8.39 7.25 7.56
CA LEU A 176 -7.29 6.92 6.64
C LEU A 176 -6.79 8.19 5.94
N ASP A 177 -5.57 8.62 6.27
CA ASP A 177 -5.04 9.89 5.77
C ASP A 177 -4.31 9.71 4.42
N ALA A 178 -3.62 8.58 4.23
CA ALA A 178 -2.98 8.25 2.96
C ALA A 178 -2.93 6.75 2.64
N ALA A 179 -2.72 6.45 1.36
CA ALA A 179 -2.42 5.11 0.89
C ALA A 179 -1.32 5.11 -0.18
N ASN A 180 -0.39 4.18 -0.07
CA ASN A 180 0.43 3.74 -1.20
C ASN A 180 -0.17 2.45 -1.76
N VAL A 181 -0.64 2.48 -3.01
CA VAL A 181 -1.30 1.35 -3.66
C VAL A 181 -0.38 0.68 -4.67
N ASP A 182 -0.15 -0.62 -4.53
CA ASP A 182 0.59 -1.39 -5.53
C ASP A 182 -0.27 -1.68 -6.77
N LEU A 183 -0.03 -0.96 -7.86
CA LEU A 183 -0.57 -1.27 -9.19
C LEU A 183 0.45 -2.14 -9.94
N LYS A 184 0.22 -3.47 -9.94
CA LYS A 184 1.23 -4.48 -10.32
C LYS A 184 1.38 -4.69 -11.83
N GLY A 185 0.56 -4.04 -12.65
CA GLY A 185 0.51 -4.18 -14.11
C GLY A 185 -0.81 -3.64 -14.66
N PHE A 186 -0.97 -3.64 -15.97
CA PHE A 186 -2.19 -3.17 -16.65
C PHE A 186 -2.82 -4.22 -17.59
N ASP A 187 -2.25 -5.41 -17.64
CA ASP A 187 -2.84 -6.58 -18.30
C ASP A 187 -3.48 -7.53 -17.28
N ASP A 188 -4.81 -7.63 -17.28
CA ASP A 188 -5.58 -8.40 -16.30
C ASP A 188 -5.34 -9.92 -16.36
N ARG A 189 -4.86 -10.47 -17.48
CA ARG A 189 -4.44 -11.88 -17.56
C ARG A 189 -3.12 -12.07 -16.82
N ARG A 190 -2.13 -11.23 -17.11
CA ARG A 190 -0.81 -11.26 -16.45
C ARG A 190 -0.92 -10.89 -14.96
N TYR A 191 -1.83 -9.98 -14.60
CA TYR A 191 -2.15 -9.62 -13.22
C TYR A 191 -2.62 -10.85 -12.41
N ARG A 192 -3.60 -11.59 -12.95
CA ARG A 192 -4.09 -12.83 -12.32
C ARG A 192 -3.01 -13.89 -12.18
N GLN A 193 -2.16 -14.04 -13.20
CA GLN A 193 -1.04 -14.98 -13.16
C GLN A 193 -0.02 -14.60 -12.09
N LEU A 194 0.25 -13.30 -11.92
CA LEU A 194 1.24 -12.81 -10.96
C LEU A 194 0.76 -12.93 -9.52
N CYS A 195 -0.48 -12.52 -9.20
CA CYS A 195 -0.93 -12.38 -7.81
C CYS A 195 -2.24 -13.07 -7.46
N GLY A 196 -2.95 -13.66 -8.42
CA GLY A 196 -4.23 -14.32 -8.19
C GLY A 196 -5.42 -13.39 -7.98
N GLY A 197 -5.24 -12.07 -8.18
CA GLY A 197 -6.28 -11.03 -8.18
C GLY A 197 -6.54 -10.47 -9.59
N SER A 198 -7.63 -9.72 -9.75
CA SER A 198 -7.94 -9.00 -11.00
C SER A 198 -7.47 -7.55 -10.96
N LEU A 199 -7.26 -6.94 -12.12
CA LEU A 199 -6.82 -5.55 -12.25
C LEU A 199 -7.90 -4.56 -11.83
N GLN A 200 -9.11 -4.69 -12.38
CA GLN A 200 -10.17 -3.67 -12.25
C GLN A 200 -10.47 -3.24 -10.80
N PRO A 201 -10.57 -4.15 -9.80
CA PRO A 201 -10.86 -3.73 -8.43
C PRO A 201 -9.76 -2.87 -7.78
N VAL A 202 -8.51 -3.01 -8.24
CA VAL A 202 -7.41 -2.14 -7.79
C VAL A 202 -7.58 -0.74 -8.38
N LEU A 203 -7.92 -0.64 -9.67
CA LEU A 203 -8.20 0.63 -10.33
C LEU A 203 -9.39 1.36 -9.68
N ASP A 204 -10.45 0.61 -9.36
CA ASP A 204 -11.63 1.15 -8.69
C ASP A 204 -11.30 1.64 -7.27
N SER A 205 -10.46 0.91 -6.54
CA SER A 205 -10.03 1.32 -5.19
C SER A 205 -9.17 2.58 -5.21
N ILE A 206 -8.27 2.73 -6.19
CA ILE A 206 -7.47 3.96 -6.37
C ILE A 206 -8.40 5.17 -6.60
N ARG A 207 -9.36 5.06 -7.52
CA ARG A 207 -10.35 6.13 -7.77
C ARG A 207 -11.15 6.43 -6.51
N ARG A 208 -11.67 5.40 -5.86
CA ARG A 208 -12.55 5.55 -4.69
C ARG A 208 -11.82 6.17 -3.50
N MET A 209 -10.55 5.83 -3.26
CA MET A 209 -9.74 6.47 -2.22
C MET A 209 -9.59 7.97 -2.46
N ARG A 210 -9.34 8.39 -3.71
CA ARG A 210 -9.27 9.82 -4.07
C ARG A 210 -10.61 10.53 -3.87
N GLU A 211 -11.71 9.93 -4.33
CA GLU A 211 -13.07 10.46 -4.12
C GLU A 211 -13.40 10.65 -2.64
N LEU A 212 -12.89 9.78 -1.77
CA LEU A 212 -13.07 9.83 -0.32
C LEU A 212 -12.07 10.78 0.39
N GLY A 213 -11.21 11.48 -0.36
CA GLY A 213 -10.27 12.46 0.18
C GLY A 213 -8.98 11.87 0.75
N VAL A 214 -8.70 10.58 0.54
CA VAL A 214 -7.44 9.95 0.96
C VAL A 214 -6.32 10.41 0.03
N TRP A 215 -5.15 10.78 0.59
CA TRP A 215 -3.95 11.02 -0.23
C TRP A 215 -3.47 9.70 -0.84
N VAL A 216 -3.33 9.62 -2.16
CA VAL A 216 -2.93 8.37 -2.85
C VAL A 216 -1.64 8.58 -3.61
N GLU A 217 -0.68 7.70 -3.36
CA GLU A 217 0.48 7.47 -4.21
C GLU A 217 0.43 6.03 -4.74
N VAL A 218 0.99 5.79 -5.92
CA VAL A 218 0.91 4.46 -6.56
C VAL A 218 2.30 3.93 -6.80
N THR A 219 2.53 2.66 -6.47
CA THR A 219 3.79 1.96 -6.75
C THR A 219 3.58 0.89 -7.80
N THR A 220 4.49 0.82 -8.77
CA THR A 220 4.60 -0.29 -9.72
C THR A 220 5.99 -0.89 -9.61
N LEU A 221 6.06 -2.17 -9.23
CA LEU A 221 7.28 -2.95 -9.37
C LEU A 221 7.43 -3.35 -10.83
N VAL A 222 8.41 -2.79 -11.53
CA VAL A 222 8.69 -3.10 -12.93
C VAL A 222 9.45 -4.42 -13.00
N ILE A 223 8.90 -5.42 -13.66
CA ILE A 223 9.39 -6.79 -13.76
C ILE A 223 9.74 -7.08 -15.23
N PRO A 224 11.02 -7.37 -15.56
CA PRO A 224 11.45 -7.63 -16.93
C PRO A 224 10.68 -8.75 -17.63
N GLY A 225 10.18 -8.49 -18.83
CA GLY A 225 9.39 -9.42 -19.63
C GLY A 225 7.99 -9.71 -19.06
N HIS A 226 7.50 -8.91 -18.11
CA HIS A 226 6.17 -9.09 -17.51
C HIS A 226 5.28 -7.87 -17.59
N ASN A 227 5.74 -6.70 -17.13
CA ASN A 227 4.97 -5.45 -17.12
C ASN A 227 5.83 -4.22 -17.49
N ASP A 228 6.98 -4.45 -18.12
CA ASP A 228 7.98 -3.44 -18.47
C ASP A 228 7.89 -2.97 -19.93
N SER A 229 6.85 -3.37 -20.68
CA SER A 229 6.66 -2.88 -22.04
C SER A 229 6.26 -1.40 -22.03
N PRO A 230 6.77 -0.59 -22.99
CA PRO A 230 6.40 0.81 -23.09
C PRO A 230 4.90 1.05 -23.22
N GLU A 231 4.18 0.15 -23.88
CA GLU A 231 2.73 0.21 -24.06
C GLU A 231 2.00 0.06 -22.73
N GLU A 232 2.33 -0.95 -21.94
CA GLU A 232 1.65 -1.21 -20.66
C GLU A 232 1.98 -0.13 -19.62
N LEU A 233 3.24 0.32 -19.56
CA LEU A 233 3.66 1.44 -18.71
C LEU A 233 2.90 2.73 -19.07
N ARG A 234 2.63 2.94 -20.36
CA ARG A 234 1.84 4.08 -20.84
C ARG A 234 0.38 3.97 -20.43
N GLU A 235 -0.20 2.76 -20.44
CA GLU A 235 -1.57 2.54 -19.95
C GLU A 235 -1.68 2.82 -18.44
N ILE A 236 -0.70 2.41 -17.63
CA ILE A 236 -0.61 2.76 -16.21
C ILE A 236 -0.56 4.28 -16.05
N ALA A 237 0.36 4.96 -16.76
CA ALA A 237 0.52 6.40 -16.68
C ALA A 237 -0.76 7.16 -17.08
N ARG A 238 -1.43 6.74 -18.15
CA ARG A 238 -2.72 7.30 -18.60
C ARG A 238 -3.82 7.12 -17.58
N PHE A 239 -3.92 5.94 -16.99
CA PHE A 239 -4.87 5.69 -15.91
C PHE A 239 -4.62 6.63 -14.74
N LEU A 240 -3.38 6.74 -14.28
CA LEU A 240 -3.03 7.61 -13.15
C LEU A 240 -3.27 9.09 -13.47
N ASN A 241 -2.90 9.56 -14.66
CA ASN A 241 -3.18 10.93 -15.08
C ASN A 241 -4.68 11.20 -15.17
N GLY A 242 -5.48 10.21 -15.59
CA GLY A 242 -6.94 10.27 -15.57
C GLY A 242 -7.55 10.28 -14.16
N VAL A 243 -6.83 9.79 -13.14
CA VAL A 243 -7.19 9.96 -11.73
C VAL A 243 -6.79 11.36 -11.24
N GLY A 244 -5.62 11.84 -11.66
CA GLY A 244 -5.12 13.18 -11.42
C GLY A 244 -3.63 13.28 -11.74
N ALA A 245 -3.23 14.35 -12.44
CA ALA A 245 -1.82 14.57 -12.81
C ALA A 245 -0.89 14.68 -11.59
N GLU A 246 -1.44 15.02 -10.43
CA GLU A 246 -0.76 15.14 -9.15
C GLU A 246 -0.51 13.82 -8.43
N VAL A 247 -1.09 12.69 -8.87
CA VAL A 247 -0.89 11.38 -8.23
C VAL A 247 0.56 10.92 -8.46
N PRO A 248 1.39 10.82 -7.41
CA PRO A 248 2.76 10.35 -7.55
C PRO A 248 2.82 8.89 -7.99
N TRP A 249 3.65 8.60 -8.99
CA TRP A 249 3.91 7.24 -9.45
C TRP A 249 5.35 6.82 -9.13
N HIS A 250 5.48 5.76 -8.34
CA HIS A 250 6.75 5.19 -7.91
C HIS A 250 7.08 3.94 -8.71
N LEU A 251 8.22 3.95 -9.39
CA LEU A 251 8.73 2.84 -10.19
C LEU A 251 9.83 2.14 -9.40
N SER A 252 9.60 0.88 -9.00
CA SER A 252 10.60 0.09 -8.26
C SER A 252 11.23 -0.99 -9.14
N ALA A 253 12.52 -1.24 -8.97
CA ALA A 253 13.23 -2.35 -9.57
C ALA A 253 12.87 -3.67 -8.88
N PHE A 254 12.46 -4.66 -9.67
CA PHE A 254 12.37 -6.05 -9.27
C PHE A 254 13.76 -6.68 -9.10
N TYR A 255 13.84 -7.67 -8.22
CA TYR A 255 14.92 -8.65 -8.15
C TYR A 255 14.32 -10.06 -8.01
N PRO A 256 14.98 -11.11 -8.54
CA PRO A 256 14.48 -12.49 -8.43
C PRO A 256 14.19 -12.88 -6.98
N THR A 257 12.95 -13.28 -6.70
CA THR A 257 12.50 -13.55 -5.32
C THR A 257 11.29 -14.48 -5.26
N TYR A 258 11.12 -15.16 -4.12
CA TYR A 258 10.06 -16.12 -3.83
C TYR A 258 9.88 -17.20 -4.91
N ARG A 259 8.84 -17.10 -5.75
CA ARG A 259 8.55 -18.06 -6.83
C ARG A 259 8.90 -17.52 -8.21
N LEU A 260 9.22 -16.23 -8.31
CA LEU A 260 9.58 -15.57 -9.55
C LEU A 260 11.10 -15.38 -9.58
N THR A 261 11.82 -16.45 -9.91
CA THR A 261 13.28 -16.51 -9.89
C THR A 261 13.91 -16.64 -11.28
N ASP A 262 13.08 -16.74 -12.33
CA ASP A 262 13.45 -16.99 -13.72
C ASP A 262 13.73 -15.71 -14.53
N ARG A 263 13.65 -14.54 -13.89
CA ARG A 263 13.81 -13.22 -14.52
C ARG A 263 14.93 -12.42 -13.85
N PRO A 264 15.68 -11.60 -14.61
CA PRO A 264 16.76 -10.80 -14.06
C PRO A 264 16.23 -9.65 -13.19
N ARG A 265 17.13 -9.02 -12.42
CA ARG A 265 16.87 -7.73 -11.79
C ARG A 265 16.51 -6.69 -12.86
N THR A 266 15.58 -5.79 -12.57
CA THR A 266 15.23 -4.69 -13.48
C THR A 266 16.44 -3.77 -13.70
N PRO A 267 16.87 -3.57 -14.95
CA PRO A 267 17.86 -2.54 -15.28
C PRO A 267 17.33 -1.15 -14.91
N VAL A 268 18.23 -0.26 -14.46
CA VAL A 268 17.86 1.10 -14.07
C VAL A 268 17.33 1.88 -15.29
N GLU A 269 17.85 1.58 -16.47
CA GLU A 269 17.45 2.17 -17.74
C GLU A 269 15.95 1.92 -18.04
N ASN A 270 15.42 0.76 -17.66
CA ASN A 270 13.99 0.46 -17.80
C ASN A 270 13.14 1.38 -16.90
N LEU A 271 13.62 1.66 -15.68
CA LEU A 271 12.95 2.60 -14.78
C LEU A 271 13.02 4.03 -15.31
N HIS A 272 14.16 4.44 -15.86
CA HIS A 272 14.30 5.76 -16.49
C HIS A 272 13.38 5.91 -17.70
N GLN A 273 13.22 4.85 -18.50
CA GLN A 273 12.27 4.82 -19.61
C GLN A 273 10.82 4.93 -19.12
N ALA A 274 10.44 4.15 -18.11
CA ALA A 274 9.12 4.23 -17.49
C ALA A 274 8.85 5.64 -16.90
N ARG A 275 9.86 6.26 -16.29
CA ARG A 275 9.78 7.63 -15.78
C ARG A 275 9.51 8.64 -16.89
N ARG A 276 10.19 8.54 -18.03
CA ARG A 276 9.94 9.39 -19.20
C ARG A 276 8.51 9.21 -19.70
N ILE A 277 8.06 7.96 -19.88
CA ILE A 277 6.68 7.64 -20.30
C ILE A 277 5.64 8.28 -19.37
N GLY A 278 5.84 8.15 -18.05
CA GLY A 278 4.94 8.76 -17.08
C GLY A 278 4.84 10.29 -17.21
N ARG A 279 5.97 10.97 -17.40
CA ARG A 279 6.01 12.42 -17.61
C ARG A 279 5.39 12.83 -18.95
N ASP A 280 5.65 12.07 -20.01
CA ASP A 280 5.12 12.33 -21.35
C ASP A 280 3.59 12.20 -21.39
N GLU A 281 3.01 11.31 -20.57
CA GLU A 281 1.55 11.19 -20.39
C GLU A 281 0.96 12.23 -19.42
N GLY A 282 1.78 13.15 -18.91
CA GLY A 282 1.32 14.33 -18.15
C GLY A 282 1.39 14.21 -16.63
N LEU A 283 1.93 13.13 -16.07
CA LEU A 283 2.13 13.02 -14.62
C LEU A 283 3.17 14.03 -14.15
N ARG A 284 2.85 14.75 -13.07
CA ARG A 284 3.74 15.75 -12.46
C ARG A 284 4.91 15.11 -11.72
N TYR A 285 4.67 13.96 -11.09
CA TYR A 285 5.64 13.31 -10.21
C TYR A 285 5.77 11.84 -10.57
N VAL A 286 6.96 11.47 -11.08
CA VAL A 286 7.30 10.09 -11.41
C VAL A 286 8.69 9.80 -10.85
N TYR A 287 8.73 8.84 -9.93
CA TYR A 287 9.89 8.53 -9.12
C TYR A 287 10.54 7.21 -9.52
N VAL A 288 11.86 7.20 -9.51
CA VAL A 288 12.67 5.97 -9.58
C VAL A 288 12.95 5.59 -8.13
N GLY A 289 12.23 4.59 -7.63
CA GLY A 289 12.41 4.04 -6.30
C GLY A 289 13.57 3.06 -6.24
N ASN A 290 13.99 2.71 -5.02
CA ASN A 290 14.98 1.67 -4.68
C ASN A 290 16.29 1.63 -5.49
N VAL A 291 16.73 2.77 -6.01
CA VAL A 291 18.04 3.01 -6.64
C VAL A 291 18.70 4.21 -5.95
N PRO A 292 19.35 4.01 -4.78
CA PRO A 292 19.90 5.13 -4.01
C PRO A 292 20.92 5.95 -4.79
N GLY A 293 20.79 7.28 -4.74
CA GLY A 293 21.63 8.24 -5.45
C GLY A 293 21.17 8.54 -6.89
N ASP A 294 20.07 7.95 -7.36
CA ASP A 294 19.48 8.27 -8.66
C ASP A 294 18.69 9.58 -8.60
N ALA A 295 18.92 10.51 -9.54
CA ALA A 295 18.18 11.77 -9.59
C ALA A 295 16.65 11.59 -9.75
N GLY A 296 16.18 10.40 -10.13
CA GLY A 296 14.77 10.05 -10.16
C GLY A 296 14.11 9.89 -8.79
N GLU A 297 14.85 9.85 -7.68
CA GLU A 297 14.28 9.80 -6.31
C GLU A 297 14.02 11.18 -5.68
N ASP A 298 14.50 12.24 -6.33
CA ASP A 298 14.32 13.64 -5.93
C ASP A 298 12.95 14.19 -6.34
N THR A 299 12.38 15.07 -5.50
CA THR A 299 11.16 15.82 -5.84
C THR A 299 11.55 17.10 -6.58
N TYR A 300 11.03 17.28 -7.79
CA TYR A 300 11.19 18.51 -8.57
C TYR A 300 9.88 19.30 -8.64
N CYS A 301 9.97 20.62 -8.74
CA CYS A 301 8.81 21.46 -8.99
C CYS A 301 8.24 21.16 -10.38
N TYR A 302 6.98 20.73 -10.45
CA TYR A 302 6.31 20.41 -11.72
C TYR A 302 6.19 21.59 -12.70
N ARG A 303 6.43 22.83 -12.24
CA ARG A 303 6.31 24.05 -13.06
C ARG A 303 7.64 24.61 -13.54
N CYS A 304 8.69 24.59 -12.71
CA CYS A 304 9.97 25.23 -13.03
C CYS A 304 11.18 24.30 -12.91
N ASP A 305 10.96 23.00 -12.67
CA ASP A 305 11.98 21.96 -12.54
C ASP A 305 13.06 22.23 -11.47
N THR A 306 12.86 23.19 -10.58
CA THR A 306 13.73 23.37 -9.41
C THR A 306 13.64 22.12 -8.54
N ARG A 307 14.80 21.54 -8.18
CA ARG A 307 14.85 20.44 -7.20
C ARG A 307 14.41 20.96 -5.83
N LEU A 308 13.39 20.33 -5.25
CA LEU A 308 12.76 20.77 -4.00
C LEU A 308 13.12 19.87 -2.82
N ILE A 309 13.19 18.56 -3.04
CA ILE A 309 13.60 17.60 -2.02
C ILE A 309 14.68 16.72 -2.62
N ASP A 310 15.85 16.77 -2.00
CA ASP A 310 17.03 15.96 -2.32
C ASP A 310 17.02 14.71 -1.43
N ARG A 311 17.07 13.54 -2.04
CA ARG A 311 17.00 12.24 -1.36
C ARG A 311 18.21 11.38 -1.71
N TRP A 312 18.58 10.55 -0.73
CA TRP A 312 19.50 9.43 -0.92
C TRP A 312 18.85 8.17 -0.34
N GLY A 313 18.22 7.37 -1.19
CA GLY A 313 17.38 6.26 -0.77
C GLY A 313 16.24 6.72 0.14
N PHE A 314 16.26 6.30 1.42
CA PHE A 314 15.20 6.63 2.38
C PHE A 314 15.50 7.86 3.25
N HIS A 315 16.54 8.62 2.94
CA HIS A 315 16.94 9.79 3.70
C HIS A 315 16.77 11.06 2.87
N ILE A 316 16.17 12.09 3.47
CA ILE A 316 16.16 13.44 2.91
C ILE A 316 17.45 14.13 3.29
N GLN A 317 18.23 14.54 2.28
CA GLN A 317 19.43 15.35 2.45
C GLN A 317 19.09 16.84 2.58
N GLN A 318 18.11 17.29 1.79
CA GLN A 318 17.67 18.68 1.78
C GLN A 318 16.17 18.77 1.44
N ASN A 319 15.45 19.66 2.13
CA ASN A 319 14.07 20.01 1.80
C ASN A 319 13.94 21.53 1.69
N LEU A 320 13.67 22.02 0.48
CA LEU A 320 13.54 23.42 0.13
C LEU A 320 12.09 23.91 0.10
N LEU A 321 11.11 23.04 0.35
CA LEU A 321 9.70 23.44 0.38
C LEU A 321 9.45 24.46 1.48
N GLN A 322 8.71 25.52 1.14
CA GLN A 322 8.26 26.51 2.12
C GLN A 322 6.74 26.45 2.21
N LYS A 323 6.17 25.90 3.30
CA LYS A 323 4.70 25.73 3.43
C LYS A 323 4.07 24.97 2.24
N GLY A 324 4.76 23.95 1.73
CA GLY A 324 4.29 23.19 0.56
C GLY A 324 4.40 23.93 -0.78
N THR A 325 5.13 25.06 -0.86
CA THR A 325 5.37 25.76 -2.13
C THR A 325 6.82 25.72 -2.57
N CYS A 326 7.03 25.82 -3.88
CA CYS A 326 8.34 25.99 -4.49
C CYS A 326 8.87 27.41 -4.20
N PRO A 327 10.10 27.56 -3.65
CA PRO A 327 10.65 28.88 -3.32
C PRO A 327 11.06 29.71 -4.56
N THR A 328 11.23 29.08 -5.73
CA THR A 328 11.66 29.75 -6.96
C THR A 328 10.51 30.37 -7.73
N CYS A 329 9.40 29.66 -7.85
CA CYS A 329 8.26 30.14 -8.65
C CYS A 329 6.98 30.33 -7.85
N GLU A 330 6.90 29.85 -6.60
CA GLU A 330 5.71 29.88 -5.72
C GLU A 330 4.60 28.86 -6.09
N ALA A 331 4.91 27.83 -6.89
CA ALA A 331 3.93 26.80 -7.21
C ALA A 331 3.61 26.01 -5.93
N LYS A 332 2.31 25.83 -5.65
CA LYS A 332 1.86 24.89 -4.62
C LYS A 332 2.15 23.48 -5.09
N ILE A 333 2.98 22.77 -4.36
CA ILE A 333 3.33 21.37 -4.64
C ILE A 333 2.24 20.51 -4.05
N ASP A 334 1.78 19.54 -4.82
CA ASP A 334 0.72 18.64 -4.38
C ASP A 334 1.26 17.71 -3.29
N GLY A 335 0.49 17.48 -2.23
CA GLY A 335 0.90 16.64 -1.11
C GLY A 335 0.35 17.13 0.22
N VAL A 336 0.69 16.42 1.29
CA VAL A 336 0.43 16.77 2.68
C VAL A 336 1.77 17.04 3.35
N PHE A 337 2.02 18.29 3.73
CA PHE A 337 3.28 18.69 4.35
C PHE A 337 3.04 19.17 5.79
N TYR A 338 4.09 19.24 6.62
CA TYR A 338 4.05 19.56 8.07
C TYR A 338 3.42 20.93 8.46
N ARG A 339 2.76 21.63 7.54
CA ARG A 339 2.01 22.86 7.79
C ARG A 339 0.54 22.80 7.36
N ASP A 340 0.07 21.63 6.92
CA ASP A 340 -1.31 21.37 6.49
C ASP A 340 -2.15 20.58 7.54
N LEU A 341 -1.60 20.32 8.73
CA LEU A 341 -2.28 19.64 9.85
C LEU A 341 -2.43 20.56 11.08
#